data_AF-A0A2M7XS64-F1
#
_entry.id   AF-A0A2M7XS64-F1
#
_cell.length_a   1.000
_cell.length_b   1.000
_cell.length_c   1.000
_cell.angle_alpha   90.00
_cell.angle_beta   90.00
_cell.angle_gamma   90.00
#
_symmetry.space_group_name_H-M   'P 1'
#
loop_
_entity.id
_entity.type
_entity.pdbx_description
1 polymer ?
#
loop_
_entity_poly.entity_id
_entity_poly.type
_entity_poly.pdbx_seq_one_letter_code
_entity_poly.pdbx_strand_id
1 'polypeptide(L)'
;PDGVCSHIQAVEAYLSKTHESIKLTQADADYYLARVAKIDAELNTNQLSADKQKQRIDGWLTHEQAKLEHRRSFYLASLESWMNQERLTSKHLVNGSLQIRKQPVQIEVLDEAQILKNPKFQRIVPEKVEIDRRALRDHITQTGEEPDGVQINVVPPKFSYKLSGGV
;
A
#
# COMPACT_ATOMS: atom_id res chain seq x y z
N PRO A 1 48.26 11.34 14.69
CA PRO A 1 47.04 11.60 15.50
C PRO A 1 46.64 13.07 15.26
N ASP A 2 45.54 13.40 14.58
CA ASP A 2 44.21 12.86 14.82
C ASP A 2 43.34 12.90 13.55
N GLY A 3 43.03 11.72 13.02
CA GLY A 3 42.19 11.51 11.84
C GLY A 3 40.71 11.53 12.19
N VAL A 4 40.21 12.64 12.72
CA VAL A 4 38.77 12.76 12.99
C VAL A 4 38.07 13.05 11.67
N CYS A 5 37.30 12.08 11.18
CA CYS A 5 36.57 12.15 9.92
C CYS A 5 35.60 13.34 9.91
N SER A 6 35.52 14.07 8.78
CA SER A 6 34.62 15.22 8.61
C SER A 6 33.15 14.88 8.89
N HIS A 7 32.78 13.60 8.68
CA HIS A 7 31.46 13.08 9.00
C HIS A 7 31.19 13.04 10.50
N ILE A 8 32.19 12.67 11.32
CA ILE A 8 32.06 12.66 12.79
C ILE A 8 31.86 14.09 13.30
N GLN A 9 32.63 15.04 12.78
CA GLN A 9 32.44 16.47 13.11
C GLN A 9 31.09 17.02 12.65
N ALA A 10 30.60 16.62 11.48
CA ALA A 10 29.28 17.03 10.99
C ALA A 10 28.15 16.46 11.87
N VAL A 11 28.29 15.21 12.33
CA VAL A 11 27.35 14.57 13.27
C VAL A 11 27.35 15.30 14.62
N GLU A 12 28.52 15.58 15.20
CA GLU A 12 28.65 16.28 16.47
C GLU A 12 28.09 17.71 16.42
N ALA A 13 28.42 18.45 15.35
CA ALA A 13 27.90 19.80 15.14
C ALA A 13 26.38 19.80 14.93
N TYR A 14 25.83 18.76 14.30
CA TYR A 14 24.40 18.63 14.09
C TYR A 14 23.64 18.24 15.37
N LEU A 15 24.20 17.33 16.19
CA LEU A 15 23.65 17.01 17.52
C LEU A 15 23.59 18.25 18.44
N SER A 16 24.55 19.16 18.29
CA SER A 16 24.57 20.42 19.06
C SER A 16 23.52 21.47 18.61
N LYS A 17 22.99 21.35 17.39
CA LYS A 17 21.95 22.23 16.84
C LYS A 17 20.55 21.69 17.15
N THR A 18 20.12 21.73 18.40
CA THR A 18 18.76 21.32 18.74
C THR A 18 18.09 22.40 19.59
N HIS A 19 16.97 22.91 19.07
CA HIS A 19 15.84 23.66 19.65
C HIS A 19 16.02 24.36 21.01
N GLU A 20 15.57 25.63 21.12
CA GLU A 20 15.46 26.39 22.37
C GLU A 20 15.08 25.48 23.54
N SER A 21 16.04 25.25 24.44
CA SER A 21 15.90 24.22 25.47
C SER A 21 14.90 24.69 26.51
N ILE A 22 13.65 24.28 26.39
CA ILE A 22 12.72 24.35 27.51
C ILE A 22 13.24 23.36 28.55
N LYS A 23 13.78 23.87 29.66
CA LYS A 23 14.24 23.05 30.77
C LYS A 23 13.01 22.52 31.50
N LEU A 24 12.64 21.27 31.22
CA LEU A 24 11.57 20.56 31.90
C LEU A 24 12.12 19.81 33.12
N THR A 25 11.36 19.81 34.22
CA THR A 25 11.62 18.89 35.33
C THR A 25 11.08 17.49 35.00
N GLN A 26 11.49 16.47 35.77
CA GLN A 26 10.92 15.13 35.63
C GLN A 26 9.39 15.13 35.82
N ALA A 27 8.88 15.91 36.78
CA ALA A 27 7.46 16.04 37.03
C ALA A 27 6.72 16.68 35.83
N ASP A 28 7.32 17.66 35.17
CA ASP A 28 6.75 18.26 33.95
C ASP A 28 6.71 17.26 32.80
N ALA A 29 7.77 16.45 32.64
CA ALA A 29 7.83 15.41 31.62
C ALA A 29 6.77 14.32 31.85
N ASP A 30 6.59 13.87 33.09
CA ASP A 30 5.55 12.90 33.47
C ASP A 30 4.14 13.46 33.20
N TYR A 31 3.91 14.72 33.56
CA TYR A 31 2.65 15.42 33.28
C TYR A 31 2.38 15.54 31.78
N TYR A 32 3.39 15.90 30.98
CA TYR A 32 3.27 16.01 29.54
C TYR A 32 3.02 14.66 28.87
N LEU A 33 3.69 13.60 29.30
CA LEU A 33 3.46 12.26 28.79
C LEU A 33 2.03 11.79 29.09
N ALA A 34 1.51 12.07 30.29
CA ALA A 34 0.12 11.78 30.65
C ALA A 34 -0.87 12.60 29.80
N ARG A 35 -0.53 13.86 29.48
CA ARG A 35 -1.37 14.69 28.60
C ARG A 35 -1.38 14.20 27.17
N VAL A 36 -0.22 13.79 26.64
CA VAL A 36 -0.10 13.16 25.32
C VAL A 36 -0.94 11.89 25.26
N ALA A 37 -0.86 11.04 26.29
CA ALA A 37 -1.68 9.82 26.36
C ALA A 37 -3.19 10.10 26.27
N LYS A 38 -3.66 11.16 26.94
CA LYS A 38 -5.07 11.58 26.87
C LYS A 38 -5.45 12.05 25.45
N ILE A 39 -4.59 12.85 24.82
CA ILE A 39 -4.82 13.35 23.46
C ILE A 39 -4.83 12.18 22.47
N ASP A 40 -3.90 11.24 22.58
CA ASP A 40 -3.84 10.04 21.73
C ASP A 40 -5.12 9.20 21.85
N ALA A 41 -5.67 9.06 23.07
CA ALA A 41 -6.95 8.40 23.29
C ALA A 41 -8.13 9.15 22.65
N GLU A 42 -8.18 10.47 22.75
CA GLU A 42 -9.20 11.30 22.09
C GLU A 42 -9.09 11.23 20.55
N LEU A 43 -7.86 11.24 20.00
CA LEU A 43 -7.63 11.05 18.57
C LEU A 43 -8.10 9.67 18.10
N ASN A 44 -7.79 8.62 18.86
CA ASN A 44 -8.22 7.27 18.53
C ASN A 44 -9.75 7.12 18.55
N THR A 45 -10.43 7.67 19.57
CA THR A 45 -11.90 7.63 19.62
C THR A 45 -12.55 8.37 18.46
N ASN A 46 -12.01 9.53 18.07
CA ASN A 46 -12.45 10.27 16.89
C ASN A 46 -12.24 9.45 15.60
N GLN A 47 -11.07 8.81 15.45
CA GLN A 47 -10.77 7.97 14.29
C GLN A 47 -11.72 6.78 14.19
N LEU A 48 -11.94 6.05 15.30
CA LEU A 48 -12.88 4.92 15.36
C LEU A 48 -14.32 5.35 15.04
N SER A 49 -14.74 6.54 15.49
CA SER A 49 -16.04 7.10 15.16
C SER A 49 -16.16 7.40 13.66
N ALA A 50 -15.15 8.04 13.08
CA ALA A 50 -15.11 8.35 11.65
C ALA A 50 -15.12 7.08 10.79
N ASP A 51 -14.36 6.05 11.17
CA ASP A 51 -14.31 4.79 10.42
C ASP A 51 -15.63 4.03 10.49
N LYS A 52 -16.33 4.04 11.63
CA LYS A 52 -17.70 3.52 11.73
C LYS A 52 -18.67 4.25 10.81
N GLN A 53 -18.52 5.57 10.67
CA GLN A 53 -19.38 6.35 9.77
C GLN A 53 -19.11 6.04 8.30
N LYS A 54 -17.83 5.93 7.91
CA LYS A 54 -17.44 5.52 6.55
C LYS A 54 -18.03 4.15 6.20
N GLN A 55 -17.87 3.16 7.09
CA GLN A 55 -18.44 1.82 6.89
C GLN A 55 -19.95 1.85 6.68
N ARG A 56 -20.69 2.73 7.38
CA ARG A 56 -22.13 2.90 7.17
C ARG A 56 -22.46 3.48 5.81
N ILE A 57 -21.70 4.50 5.38
CA ILE A 57 -21.86 5.13 4.06
C ILE A 57 -21.56 4.12 2.95
N ASP A 58 -20.47 3.35 3.08
CA ASP A 58 -20.09 2.32 2.12
C ASP A 58 -21.14 1.20 2.04
N GLY A 59 -21.68 0.78 3.19
CA GLY A 59 -22.77 -0.19 3.25
C GLY A 59 -24.05 0.31 2.59
N TRP A 60 -24.43 1.56 2.84
CA TRP A 60 -25.57 2.20 2.17
C TRP A 60 -25.37 2.28 0.66
N LEU A 61 -24.20 2.74 0.22
CA LEU A 61 -23.87 2.88 -1.20
C LEU A 61 -23.93 1.51 -1.91
N THR A 62 -23.33 0.49 -1.29
CA THR A 62 -23.35 -0.89 -1.81
C THR A 62 -24.77 -1.41 -1.95
N HIS A 63 -25.64 -1.15 -0.98
CA HIS A 63 -27.05 -1.57 -1.01
C HIS A 63 -27.84 -0.89 -2.14
N GLU A 64 -27.70 0.43 -2.28
CA GLU A 64 -28.39 1.17 -3.35
C GLU A 64 -27.88 0.76 -4.73
N GLN A 65 -26.57 0.56 -4.89
CA GLN A 65 -26.00 0.04 -6.12
C GLN A 65 -26.49 -1.37 -6.44
N ALA A 66 -26.59 -2.25 -5.45
CA ALA A 66 -27.09 -3.62 -5.66
C ALA A 66 -28.53 -3.64 -6.19
N LYS A 67 -29.41 -2.76 -5.69
CA LYS A 67 -30.79 -2.63 -6.21
C LYS A 67 -30.80 -2.20 -7.68
N LEU A 68 -29.98 -1.21 -8.04
CA LEU A 68 -29.89 -0.73 -9.41
C LEU A 68 -29.28 -1.78 -10.33
N GLU A 69 -28.24 -2.48 -9.88
CA GLU A 69 -27.58 -3.52 -10.67
C GLU A 69 -28.49 -4.73 -10.89
N HIS A 70 -29.33 -5.08 -9.91
CA HIS A 70 -30.34 -6.13 -10.08
C HIS A 70 -31.33 -5.79 -11.20
N ARG A 71 -31.88 -4.56 -11.19
CA ARG A 71 -32.78 -4.08 -12.25
C ARG A 71 -32.07 -4.01 -13.59
N ARG A 72 -30.84 -3.50 -13.62
CA ARG A 72 -30.01 -3.43 -14.82
C ARG A 72 -29.77 -4.81 -15.43
N SER A 73 -29.39 -5.78 -14.59
CA SER A 73 -29.13 -7.17 -14.99
C SER A 73 -30.37 -7.83 -15.57
N PHE A 74 -31.54 -7.60 -14.96
CA PHE A 74 -32.82 -8.08 -15.50
C PHE A 74 -33.07 -7.57 -16.93
N TYR A 75 -32.89 -6.26 -17.16
CA TYR A 75 -33.08 -5.69 -18.50
C TYR A 75 -32.04 -6.20 -19.50
N LEU A 76 -30.77 -6.33 -19.11
CA LEU A 76 -29.72 -6.86 -19.98
C LEU A 76 -30.00 -8.33 -20.38
N ALA A 77 -30.36 -9.19 -19.43
CA ALA A 77 -30.72 -10.57 -19.70
C ALA A 77 -31.95 -10.66 -20.63
N SER A 78 -32.92 -9.76 -20.45
CA SER A 78 -34.10 -9.69 -21.33
C SER A 78 -33.72 -9.30 -22.78
N LEU A 79 -32.83 -8.32 -22.94
CA LEU A 79 -32.34 -7.89 -24.26
C LEU A 79 -31.50 -8.97 -24.94
N GLU A 80 -30.65 -9.67 -24.18
CA GLU A 80 -29.86 -10.80 -24.68
C GLU A 80 -30.77 -11.95 -25.14
N SER A 81 -31.77 -12.31 -24.32
CA SER A 81 -32.77 -13.33 -24.67
C SER A 81 -33.51 -12.97 -25.96
N TRP A 82 -33.97 -11.72 -26.09
CA TRP A 82 -34.62 -11.23 -27.31
C TRP A 82 -33.69 -11.31 -28.54
N MET A 83 -32.44 -10.87 -28.43
CA MET A 83 -31.48 -10.99 -29.53
C MET A 83 -31.26 -12.44 -29.95
N ASN A 84 -31.17 -13.37 -28.99
CA ASN A 84 -30.99 -14.79 -29.28
C ASN A 84 -32.23 -15.41 -29.94
N GLN A 85 -33.44 -15.06 -29.50
CA GLN A 85 -34.70 -15.52 -30.10
C GLN A 85 -34.83 -15.07 -31.55
N GLU A 86 -34.50 -13.81 -31.83
CA GLU A 86 -34.51 -13.21 -33.17
C GLU A 86 -33.26 -13.57 -34.00
N ARG A 87 -32.32 -14.35 -33.43
CA ARG A 87 -31.04 -14.74 -34.05
C ARG A 87 -30.21 -13.55 -34.56
N LEU A 88 -30.28 -12.43 -33.84
CA LEU A 88 -29.55 -11.22 -34.17
C LEU A 88 -28.14 -11.25 -33.56
N THR A 89 -27.12 -10.90 -34.33
CA THR A 89 -25.75 -10.71 -33.81
C THR A 89 -25.47 -9.25 -33.43
N SER A 90 -26.13 -8.30 -34.10
CA SER A 90 -26.12 -6.88 -33.74
C SER A 90 -27.43 -6.21 -34.09
N LYS A 91 -27.80 -5.16 -33.35
CA LYS A 91 -28.98 -4.34 -33.61
C LYS A 91 -28.77 -2.90 -33.14
N HIS A 92 -29.10 -1.94 -33.99
CA HIS A 92 -29.17 -0.53 -33.59
C HIS A 92 -30.59 -0.18 -33.13
N LEU A 93 -30.70 0.54 -32.02
CA LEU A 93 -31.91 1.01 -31.37
C LEU A 93 -31.80 2.51 -31.10
N VAL A 94 -32.91 3.16 -30.71
CA VAL A 94 -32.95 4.62 -30.48
C VAL A 94 -31.90 5.10 -29.46
N ASN A 95 -31.65 4.31 -28.42
CA ASN A 95 -30.73 4.68 -27.32
C ASN A 95 -29.35 4.01 -27.41
N GLY A 96 -29.00 3.39 -28.54
CA GLY A 96 -27.69 2.77 -28.73
C GLY A 96 -27.73 1.48 -29.54
N SER A 97 -26.67 0.67 -29.43
CA SER A 97 -26.55 -0.60 -30.17
C SER A 97 -26.32 -1.78 -29.26
N LEU A 98 -26.96 -2.90 -29.59
CA LEU A 98 -26.74 -4.20 -28.98
C LEU A 98 -25.83 -5.05 -29.89
N GLN A 99 -24.93 -5.81 -29.27
CA GLN A 99 -24.01 -6.70 -29.98
C GLN A 99 -23.72 -7.93 -29.13
N ILE A 100 -23.82 -9.12 -29.73
CA ILE A 100 -23.31 -10.36 -29.13
C ILE A 100 -21.92 -10.59 -29.71
N ARG A 101 -20.89 -10.50 -28.85
CA ARG A 101 -19.50 -10.71 -29.25
C ARG A 101 -19.12 -12.17 -29.07
N LYS A 102 -18.38 -12.73 -30.05
CA LYS A 102 -17.71 -14.02 -29.87
C LYS A 102 -16.55 -13.85 -28.89
N GLN A 103 -16.62 -14.52 -27.75
CA GLN A 103 -15.49 -14.57 -26.82
C GLN A 103 -14.48 -15.64 -27.28
N PRO A 104 -13.17 -15.40 -27.10
CA PRO A 104 -12.16 -16.42 -27.33
C PRO A 104 -12.37 -17.59 -26.36
N VAL A 105 -11.93 -18.79 -26.77
CA VAL A 105 -12.05 -19.99 -25.95
C VAL A 105 -11.22 -19.81 -24.67
N GLN A 106 -11.85 -20.02 -23.51
CA GLN A 106 -11.14 -20.11 -22.24
C GLN A 106 -10.40 -21.45 -22.17
N ILE A 107 -9.09 -21.39 -21.96
CA ILE A 107 -8.23 -22.58 -21.84
C ILE A 107 -7.77 -22.66 -20.39
N GLU A 108 -8.13 -23.74 -19.71
CA GLU A 108 -7.65 -24.04 -18.36
C GLU A 108 -6.54 -25.09 -18.44
N VAL A 109 -5.40 -24.80 -17.80
CA VAL A 109 -4.27 -25.73 -17.73
C VAL A 109 -4.44 -26.59 -16.48
N LEU A 110 -4.77 -27.87 -16.69
CA LEU A 110 -4.99 -28.83 -15.59
C LEU A 110 -3.69 -29.45 -15.06
N ASP A 111 -2.66 -29.56 -15.91
CA ASP A 111 -1.35 -30.13 -15.56
C ASP A 111 -0.24 -29.35 -16.26
N GLU A 112 0.36 -28.43 -15.53
CA GLU A 112 1.45 -27.58 -16.04
C GLU A 112 2.69 -28.40 -16.41
N ALA A 113 3.01 -29.47 -15.67
CA ALA A 113 4.21 -30.27 -15.90
C ALA A 113 4.15 -31.03 -17.23
N GLN A 114 2.96 -31.46 -17.65
CA GLN A 114 2.77 -32.07 -18.97
C GLN A 114 2.85 -31.05 -20.11
N ILE A 115 2.26 -29.86 -19.93
CA ILE A 115 2.32 -28.80 -20.94
C ILE A 115 3.75 -28.29 -21.11
N LEU A 116 4.51 -28.19 -20.01
CA LEU A 116 5.91 -27.80 -20.00
C LEU A 116 6.83 -28.81 -20.69
N LYS A 117 6.41 -30.06 -20.95
CA LYS A 117 7.19 -30.98 -21.81
C LYS A 117 7.20 -30.54 -23.27
N ASN A 118 6.22 -29.74 -23.69
CA ASN A 118 6.15 -29.23 -25.05
C ASN A 118 6.87 -27.87 -25.14
N PRO A 119 7.97 -27.77 -25.91
CA PRO A 119 8.77 -26.55 -25.98
C PRO A 119 8.01 -25.35 -26.57
N LYS A 120 6.87 -25.56 -27.25
CA LYS A 120 6.03 -24.48 -27.80
C LYS A 120 5.31 -23.65 -26.74
N PHE A 121 5.13 -24.18 -25.53
CA PHE A 121 4.41 -23.52 -24.44
C PHE A 121 5.33 -23.06 -23.31
N GLN A 122 6.64 -23.17 -23.50
CA GLN A 122 7.63 -22.67 -22.56
C GLN A 122 7.92 -21.20 -22.84
N ARG A 123 7.88 -20.36 -21.80
CA ARG A 123 8.39 -19.00 -21.83
C ARG A 123 9.48 -18.87 -20.77
N ILE A 124 10.72 -18.69 -21.22
CA ILE A 124 11.87 -18.49 -20.32
C ILE A 124 11.85 -17.02 -19.88
N VAL A 125 11.59 -16.78 -18.59
CA VAL A 125 11.74 -15.46 -17.98
C VAL A 125 13.12 -15.43 -17.31
N PRO A 126 14.04 -14.54 -17.71
CA PRO A 126 15.35 -14.47 -17.09
C PRO A 126 15.24 -14.11 -15.61
N GLU A 127 16.11 -14.71 -14.82
CA GLU A 127 16.18 -14.57 -13.37
C GLU A 127 16.35 -13.09 -12.97
N LYS A 128 15.45 -12.60 -12.12
CA LYS A 128 15.48 -11.22 -11.65
C LYS A 128 16.50 -11.13 -10.51
N VAL A 129 17.66 -10.54 -10.80
CA VAL A 129 18.66 -10.22 -9.77
C VAL A 129 18.25 -8.92 -9.09
N GLU A 130 18.05 -8.97 -7.77
CA GLU A 130 17.73 -7.80 -6.93
C GLU A 130 18.89 -7.47 -5.98
N ILE A 131 19.00 -6.19 -5.59
CA ILE A 131 20.03 -5.71 -4.67
C ILE A 131 19.71 -6.17 -3.24
N ASP A 132 20.64 -6.85 -2.59
CA ASP A 132 20.57 -7.15 -1.16
C ASP A 132 20.92 -5.91 -0.33
N ARG A 133 19.88 -5.20 0.12
CA ARG A 133 20.01 -3.98 0.95
C ARG A 133 20.58 -4.26 2.34
N ARG A 134 20.50 -5.50 2.84
CA ARG A 134 21.04 -5.87 4.15
C ARG A 134 22.55 -6.04 4.04
N ALA A 135 23.01 -6.83 3.07
CA ALA A 135 24.45 -7.01 2.81
C ALA A 135 25.14 -5.67 2.51
N LEU A 136 24.48 -4.79 1.76
CA LEU A 136 24.98 -3.44 1.49
C LEU A 136 25.14 -2.60 2.76
N ARG A 137 24.14 -2.63 3.66
CA ARG A 137 24.20 -1.91 4.94
C ARG A 137 25.31 -2.44 5.83
N ASP A 138 25.46 -3.75 5.90
CA ASP A 138 26.50 -4.39 6.72
C ASP A 138 27.90 -4.04 6.21
N HIS A 139 28.13 -4.05 4.90
CA HIS A 139 29.39 -3.64 4.27
C HIS A 139 29.74 -2.18 4.58
N ILE A 140 28.80 -1.25 4.37
CA ILE A 140 28.97 0.18 4.65
C ILE A 140 29.29 0.43 6.13
N THR A 141 28.62 -0.28 7.03
CA THR A 141 28.80 -0.11 8.49
C THR A 141 30.16 -0.64 8.96
N GLN A 142 30.68 -1.71 8.33
CA GLN A 142 31.94 -2.35 8.71
C GLN A 142 33.17 -1.71 8.08
N THR A 143 33.09 -1.29 6.82
CA THR A 143 34.22 -0.76 6.05
C THR A 143 34.30 0.76 6.08
N GLY A 144 33.16 1.45 6.27
CA GLY A 144 33.08 2.91 6.17
C GLY A 144 33.28 3.43 4.75
N GLU A 145 33.38 2.55 3.75
CA GLU A 145 33.47 2.92 2.33
C GLU A 145 32.06 3.09 1.76
N GLU A 146 31.89 4.12 0.92
CA GLU A 146 30.67 4.37 0.15
C GLU A 146 30.84 3.72 -1.24
N PRO A 147 30.18 2.58 -1.53
CA PRO A 147 30.27 1.96 -2.85
C PRO A 147 29.61 2.83 -3.93
N ASP A 148 30.13 2.76 -5.15
CA ASP A 148 29.59 3.51 -6.29
C ASP A 148 28.08 3.30 -6.46
N GLY A 149 27.34 4.41 -6.52
CA GLY A 149 25.87 4.41 -6.66
C GLY A 149 25.09 4.41 -5.35
N VAL A 150 25.74 4.51 -4.19
CA VAL A 150 25.10 4.66 -2.88
C VAL A 150 25.34 6.06 -2.33
N GLN A 151 24.30 6.67 -1.75
CA GLN A 151 24.39 7.91 -1.00
C GLN A 151 23.96 7.66 0.45
N ILE A 152 24.86 7.92 1.41
CA ILE A 152 24.56 7.77 2.83
C ILE A 152 23.98 9.07 3.38
N ASN A 153 22.74 9.02 3.83
CA ASN A 153 22.10 10.12 4.55
C ASN A 153 22.00 9.78 6.03
N VAL A 154 22.77 10.46 6.87
CA VAL A 154 22.69 10.31 8.33
C VAL A 154 21.41 10.99 8.80
N VAL A 155 20.41 10.20 9.17
CA VAL A 155 19.14 10.70 9.70
C VAL A 155 19.32 11.00 11.20
N PRO A 156 18.86 12.17 11.70
CA PRO A 156 18.85 12.47 13.14
C PRO A 156 18.21 11.34 13.96
N PRO A 157 18.65 11.17 15.22
CA PRO A 157 17.87 10.42 16.20
C PRO A 157 16.43 10.93 16.24
N LYS A 158 15.47 10.03 16.06
CA LYS A 158 14.05 10.36 16.09
C LYS A 158 13.52 10.25 17.52
N PHE A 159 12.84 11.27 18.01
CA PHE A 159 12.09 11.18 19.26
C PHE A 159 11.03 10.07 19.17
N SER A 160 10.92 9.27 20.23
CA SER A 160 9.91 8.22 20.34
C SER A 160 9.45 8.11 21.79
N TYR A 161 8.21 7.67 21.99
CA TYR A 161 7.65 7.40 23.31
C TYR A 161 6.83 6.10 23.25
N LYS A 162 6.70 5.45 24.41
CA LYS A 162 5.82 4.29 24.61
C LYS A 162 5.08 4.50 25.92
N LEU A 163 3.77 4.31 25.90
CA LEU A 163 2.94 4.37 27.09
C LEU A 163 2.99 3.01 27.81
N SER A 164 3.15 3.02 29.13
CA SER A 164 3.27 1.81 29.96
C SER A 164 1.94 1.10 30.21
N GLY A 165 0.81 1.78 29.99
CA GLY A 165 -0.54 1.22 30.03
C GLY A 165 -1.14 1.18 28.63
N GLY A 166 -0.86 0.11 27.89
CA GLY A 166 -1.50 -0.15 26.61
C GLY A 166 -2.95 -0.60 26.81
N VAL A 167 -3.89 0.16 26.28
CA VAL A 167 -5.14 -0.35 25.72
C VAL A 167 -5.05 -0.16 24.22
#